data_AF-A0AAJ0M3F5-F1
#
_entry.id   AF-A0AAJ0M3F5-F1
#
_cell.length_a   1.000
_cell.length_b   1.000
_cell.length_c   1.000
_cell.angle_alpha   90.00
_cell.angle_beta   90.00
_cell.angle_gamma   90.00
#
_symmetry.space_group_name_H-M   'P 1'
#
loop_
_entity.id
_entity.type
_entity.pdbx_description
1 polymer ?
#
loop_
_entity_poly.entity_id
_entity_poly.type
_entity_poly.pdbx_seq_one_letter_code
_entity_poly.pdbx_strand_id
1 'polypeptide(L)'
;MPIRIPAPTRTEVFCMGAAGVSGFAPFYLMAPGAEERLSRQTVKWAPRWERNITMFRNPVERGVQRVAPPIERTVQRIEHRLPLEKAAKRAEKMVKKNFERMGLRRP
;
A
#
# COMPACT_ATOMS: atom_id res chain seq x y z
N MET A 1 -26.39 -7.99 33.49
CA MET A 1 -25.59 -6.75 33.70
C MET A 1 -25.07 -6.32 32.33
N PRO A 2 -25.18 -5.04 31.92
CA PRO A 2 -24.62 -4.60 30.64
C PRO A 2 -23.10 -4.72 30.68
N ILE A 3 -22.53 -5.47 29.74
CA ILE A 3 -21.08 -5.64 29.58
C ILE A 3 -20.52 -4.27 29.15
N ARG A 4 -19.80 -3.59 30.05
CA ARG A 4 -19.09 -2.35 29.72
C ARG A 4 -17.79 -2.71 29.01
N ILE A 5 -17.77 -2.55 27.69
CA ILE A 5 -16.55 -2.70 26.90
C ILE A 5 -15.66 -1.47 27.16
N PRO A 6 -14.40 -1.64 27.58
CA PRO A 6 -13.49 -0.52 27.79
C PRO A 6 -13.22 0.20 26.45
N ALA A 7 -13.05 1.52 26.52
CA ALA A 7 -12.66 2.29 25.35
C ALA A 7 -11.31 1.81 24.83
N PRO A 8 -11.13 1.69 23.49
CA PRO A 8 -9.88 1.21 22.93
C PRO A 8 -8.73 2.16 23.27
N THR A 9 -7.60 1.56 23.61
CA THR A 9 -6.36 2.29 23.87
C THR A 9 -5.83 2.93 22.59
N ARG A 10 -5.02 3.99 22.70
CA ARG A 10 -4.40 4.65 21.53
C ARG A 10 -3.60 3.66 20.67
N THR A 11 -2.96 2.69 21.30
CA THR A 11 -2.22 1.61 20.62
C THR A 11 -3.14 0.69 19.84
N GLU A 12 -4.31 0.32 20.38
CA GLU A 12 -5.28 -0.50 19.66
C GLU A 12 -5.89 0.25 18.47
N VAL A 13 -6.21 1.54 18.64
CA VAL A 13 -6.69 2.39 17.54
C VAL A 13 -5.62 2.49 16.45
N PHE A 14 -4.35 2.65 16.82
CA PHE A 14 -3.25 2.67 15.87
C PHE A 14 -3.12 1.34 15.11
N CYS A 15 -3.13 0.21 15.82
CA CYS A 15 -3.05 -1.13 15.22
C CYS A 15 -4.25 -1.41 14.30
N MET A 16 -5.47 -1.06 14.70
CA MET A 16 -6.66 -1.18 13.86
C MET A 16 -6.56 -0.31 12.61
N GLY A 17 -6.10 0.94 12.75
CA GLY A 17 -5.87 1.84 11.62
C GLY A 17 -4.83 1.29 10.65
N ALA A 18 -3.69 0.83 11.17
CA ALA A 18 -2.63 0.22 10.36
C ALA A 18 -3.09 -1.06 9.65
N ALA A 19 -3.87 -1.90 10.31
CA ALA A 19 -4.45 -3.10 9.72
C ALA A 19 -5.46 -2.76 8.62
N GLY A 20 -6.32 -1.76 8.83
CA GLY A 20 -7.27 -1.29 7.82
C GLY A 20 -6.55 -0.75 6.58
N VAL A 21 -5.59 0.15 6.77
CA VAL A 21 -4.83 0.74 5.65
C VAL A 21 -4.05 -0.34 4.89
N SER A 22 -3.37 -1.26 5.59
CA SER A 22 -2.61 -2.33 4.94
C SER A 22 -3.49 -3.35 4.23
N GLY A 23 -4.66 -3.70 4.79
CA GLY A 23 -5.63 -4.60 4.16
C GLY A 23 -6.26 -4.01 2.89
N PHE A 24 -6.50 -2.70 2.85
CA PHE A 24 -7.10 -2.03 1.69
C PHE A 24 -6.10 -1.48 0.68
N ALA A 25 -4.82 -1.35 1.04
CA ALA A 25 -3.78 -0.82 0.15
C ALA A 25 -3.68 -1.57 -1.20
N PRO A 26 -3.72 -2.92 -1.26
CA PRO A 26 -3.69 -3.63 -2.55
C PRO A 26 -4.85 -3.27 -3.47
N PHE A 27 -6.06 -3.11 -2.92
CA PHE A 27 -7.24 -2.75 -3.70
C PHE A 27 -7.17 -1.32 -4.24
N TYR A 28 -6.63 -0.41 -3.44
CA TYR A 28 -6.39 0.96 -3.90
C TYR A 28 -5.39 0.99 -5.06
N LEU A 29 -4.31 0.20 -4.99
CA LEU A 29 -3.29 0.13 -6.04
C LEU A 29 -3.80 -0.56 -7.32
N MET A 30 -4.78 -1.45 -7.23
CA MET A 30 -5.46 -2.04 -8.40
C MET A 30 -6.39 -1.06 -9.13
N ALA A 31 -6.74 0.08 -8.52
CA ALA A 31 -7.61 1.07 -9.16
C ALA A 31 -6.85 1.83 -10.27
N PRO A 32 -7.46 2.08 -11.44
CA PRO A 32 -6.75 2.71 -12.55
C PRO A 32 -6.44 4.18 -12.29
N GLY A 33 -5.18 4.55 -12.53
CA GLY A 33 -4.67 5.87 -12.21
C GLY A 33 -4.39 6.09 -10.71
N ALA A 34 -4.38 5.03 -9.89
CA ALA A 34 -3.95 5.12 -8.50
C ALA A 34 -2.49 5.58 -8.39
N GLU A 35 -1.60 5.08 -9.26
CA GLU A 35 -0.19 5.49 -9.30
C GLU A 35 -0.02 6.97 -9.62
N GLU A 36 -0.73 7.48 -10.64
CA GLU A 36 -0.73 8.90 -11.02
C GLU A 36 -1.23 9.80 -9.88
N ARG A 37 -2.27 9.36 -9.15
CA ARG A 37 -2.81 10.10 -8.01
C ARG A 37 -1.85 10.07 -6.82
N LEU A 38 -1.23 8.92 -6.57
CA LEU A 38 -0.21 8.76 -5.54
C LEU A 38 0.98 9.64 -5.83
N SER A 39 1.54 9.60 -7.04
CA SER A 39 2.72 10.40 -7.41
C SER A 39 2.45 11.90 -7.26
N ARG A 40 1.29 12.38 -7.74
CA ARG A 40 0.86 13.79 -7.58
C ARG A 40 0.71 14.21 -6.12
N GLN A 41 0.27 13.31 -5.25
CA GLN A 41 0.19 13.56 -3.81
C GLN A 41 1.58 13.51 -3.16
N THR A 42 2.40 12.52 -3.50
CA THR A 42 3.76 12.32 -2.99
C THR A 42 4.62 13.55 -3.21
N VAL A 43 4.54 14.21 -4.36
CA VAL A 43 5.28 15.46 -4.63
C VAL A 43 4.97 16.57 -3.60
N LYS A 44 3.76 16.59 -3.01
CA LYS A 44 3.38 17.62 -2.04
C LYS A 44 3.96 17.40 -0.65
N TRP A 45 4.05 16.15 -0.21
CA TRP A 45 4.42 15.82 1.16
C TRP A 45 5.82 15.21 1.29
N ALA A 46 6.34 14.53 0.26
CA ALA A 46 7.66 13.90 0.29
C ALA A 46 8.79 14.89 0.58
N PRO A 47 8.83 16.11 0.00
CA PRO A 47 9.90 17.06 0.32
C PRO A 47 9.88 17.52 1.79
N ARG A 48 8.69 17.61 2.40
CA ARG A 48 8.54 17.94 3.83
C ARG A 48 8.94 16.76 4.72
N TRP A 49 8.66 15.56 4.27
CA TRP A 49 9.05 14.32 4.93
C TRP A 49 10.58 14.16 4.92
N GLU A 50 11.22 14.31 3.75
CA GLU A 50 12.67 14.24 3.57
C GLU A 50 13.44 15.22 4.47
N ARG A 51 12.87 16.40 4.73
CA ARG A 51 13.47 17.39 5.66
C ARG A 51 13.43 16.95 7.13
N ASN A 52 12.52 16.05 7.54
CA ASN A 52 12.30 15.67 8.94
C ASN A 52 12.77 14.25 9.28
N ILE A 53 13.10 13.41 8.29
CA ILE A 53 13.48 12.01 8.53
C ILE A 53 14.86 11.82 9.17
N THR A 54 15.72 12.84 9.21
CA THR A 54 17.11 12.69 9.73
C THR A 54 17.14 12.13 11.16
N MET A 55 16.13 12.48 11.98
CA MET A 55 15.98 11.96 13.35
C MET A 55 15.53 10.48 13.40
N PHE A 56 14.71 10.05 12.43
CA PHE A 56 14.14 8.71 12.38
C PHE A 56 14.96 7.73 11.53
N ARG A 57 15.93 8.24 10.77
CA ARG A 57 16.73 7.46 9.82
C ARG A 57 17.45 6.27 10.46
N ASN A 58 18.18 6.48 11.55
CA ASN A 58 18.94 5.43 12.24
C ASN A 58 18.07 4.25 12.76
N PRO A 59 17.01 4.48 13.55
CA PRO A 59 16.16 3.38 14.04
C PRO A 59 15.38 2.70 12.90
N VAL A 60 14.96 3.46 11.87
CA VAL A 60 14.28 2.89 10.70
C VAL A 60 15.23 2.03 9.87
N GLU A 61 16.45 2.49 9.58
CA GLU A 61 17.45 1.70 8.85
C GLU A 61 17.74 0.37 9.55
N ARG A 62 17.87 0.36 10.88
CA ARG A 62 18.05 -0.88 11.66
C ARG A 62 16.82 -1.79 11.60
N GLY A 63 15.61 -1.22 11.61
CA GLY A 63 14.37 -1.99 11.46
C GLY A 63 14.24 -2.61 10.07
N VAL A 64 14.51 -1.82 9.03
CA VAL A 64 14.50 -2.25 7.63
C VAL A 64 15.52 -3.35 7.39
N GLN A 65 16.75 -3.24 7.90
CA GLN A 65 17.77 -4.28 7.77
C GLN A 65 17.34 -5.64 8.34
N ARG A 66 16.47 -5.67 9.37
CA ARG A 66 15.96 -6.92 9.95
C ARG A 66 14.78 -7.50 9.17
N VAL A 67 13.97 -6.63 8.57
CA VAL A 67 12.71 -7.02 7.93
C VAL A 67 12.86 -7.24 6.42
N ALA A 68 13.83 -6.60 5.77
CA ALA A 68 14.07 -6.72 4.33
C ALA A 68 14.40 -8.15 3.87
N PRO A 69 15.30 -8.92 4.52
CA PRO A 69 15.70 -10.23 4.01
C PRO A 69 14.56 -11.25 3.83
N PRO A 70 13.63 -11.44 4.80
CA PRO A 70 12.52 -12.37 4.61
C PRO A 70 11.49 -11.89 3.60
N ILE A 71 11.28 -10.58 3.47
CA ILE A 71 10.36 -10.01 2.49
C ILE A 71 10.90 -10.23 1.07
N GLU A 72 12.17 -9.91 0.83
CA GLU A 72 12.81 -10.11 -0.47
C GLU A 72 12.71 -11.56 -0.94
N ARG A 73 12.97 -12.53 -0.05
CA ARG A 73 12.81 -13.96 -0.33
C ARG A 73 11.37 -14.33 -0.70
N THR A 74 10.40 -13.69 -0.07
CA THR A 74 8.97 -13.94 -0.33
C THR A 74 8.56 -13.34 -1.67
N VAL A 75 9.00 -12.12 -1.97
CA VAL A 75 8.76 -11.45 -3.25
C VAL A 75 9.38 -12.25 -4.39
N GLN A 76 10.65 -12.66 -4.28
CA GLN A 76 11.31 -13.49 -5.28
C GLN A 76 10.55 -14.82 -5.52
N ARG A 77 10.06 -15.45 -4.44
CA ARG A 77 9.27 -16.69 -4.56
C ARG A 77 7.95 -16.47 -5.30
N ILE A 78 7.28 -15.35 -5.06
CA ILE A 78 6.04 -14.98 -5.75
C ILE A 78 6.33 -14.66 -7.22
N GLU A 79 7.39 -13.90 -7.50
CA GLU A 79 7.82 -13.51 -8.85
C GLU A 79 8.22 -14.73 -9.70
N HIS A 80 8.91 -15.72 -9.12
CA HIS A 80 9.23 -16.97 -9.81
C HIS A 80 8.01 -17.85 -10.09
N ARG A 81 6.96 -17.77 -9.26
CA ARG A 81 5.78 -18.65 -9.37
C ARG A 81 4.63 -18.03 -10.15
N LEU A 82 4.50 -16.71 -10.12
CA LEU A 82 3.53 -15.96 -10.89
C LEU A 82 4.28 -15.02 -11.84
N PRO A 83 4.09 -15.12 -13.17
CA PRO A 83 4.57 -14.10 -14.08
C PRO A 83 3.79 -12.82 -13.82
N LEU A 84 4.26 -12.03 -12.85
CA LEU A 84 3.63 -10.80 -12.35
C LEU A 84 3.39 -9.82 -13.50
N GLU A 85 4.29 -9.80 -14.49
CA GLU A 85 4.12 -9.02 -15.71
C GLU A 85 2.86 -9.45 -16.50
N LYS A 86 2.58 -10.75 -16.61
CA LYS A 86 1.37 -11.27 -17.27
C LYS A 86 0.13 -11.05 -16.41
N ALA A 87 0.24 -11.17 -15.09
CA ALA A 87 -0.86 -10.92 -14.16
C ALA A 87 -1.25 -9.43 -14.16
N ALA A 88 -0.25 -8.53 -14.13
CA ALA A 88 -0.42 -7.09 -14.25
C ALA A 88 -1.07 -6.72 -15.60
N LYS A 89 -0.55 -7.22 -16.73
CA LYS A 89 -1.16 -7.01 -18.06
C LYS A 89 -2.59 -7.55 -18.16
N ARG A 90 -2.91 -8.66 -17.48
CA ARG A 90 -4.28 -9.20 -17.44
C ARG A 90 -5.20 -8.35 -16.57
N ALA A 91 -4.73 -7.91 -15.40
CA ALA A 91 -5.48 -7.02 -14.52
C ALA A 91 -5.76 -5.68 -15.23
N GLU A 92 -4.76 -5.11 -15.90
CA GLU A 92 -4.90 -3.89 -16.70
C GLU A 92 -5.94 -4.06 -17.82
N LYS A 93 -5.89 -5.16 -18.57
CA LYS A 93 -6.91 -5.47 -19.59
C LYS A 93 -8.31 -5.64 -19.01
N MET A 94 -8.44 -6.28 -17.85
CA MET A 94 -9.73 -6.44 -17.15
C MET A 94 -10.27 -5.11 -16.64
N VAL A 95 -9.42 -4.28 -16.06
CA VAL A 95 -9.76 -2.94 -15.58
C VAL A 95 -10.18 -2.06 -16.75
N LYS A 96 -9.40 -2.04 -17.85
CA LYS A 96 -9.75 -1.30 -19.07
C LYS A 96 -11.10 -1.76 -19.63
N LYS A 97 -11.33 -3.07 -19.73
CA LYS A 97 -12.61 -3.64 -20.18
C LYS A 97 -13.79 -3.25 -19.28
N ASN A 98 -13.59 -3.24 -17.95
CA ASN A 98 -14.62 -2.84 -17.00
C ASN A 98 -14.89 -1.34 -17.04
N PHE A 99 -13.87 -0.51 -17.27
CA PHE A 99 -14.02 0.93 -17.45
C PHE A 99 -14.74 1.29 -18.76
N GLU A 100 -14.40 0.61 -19.86
CA GLU A 100 -15.12 0.71 -21.14
C GLU A 100 -16.59 0.29 -20.98
N ARG A 101 -16.86 -0.75 -20.18
CA ARG A 101 -18.22 -1.22 -19.89
C ARG A 101 -19.02 -0.28 -18.97
N MET A 102 -18.35 0.49 -18.11
CA MET A 102 -18.96 1.52 -17.27
C MET A 102 -19.09 2.88 -17.98
N GLY A 103 -18.76 2.98 -19.27
CA GLY A 103 -18.92 4.22 -20.06
C GLY A 103 -17.98 5.36 -19.66
N LEU A 104 -17.02 5.10 -18.76
CA LEU A 104 -15.97 6.04 -18.38
C LEU A 104 -14.84 5.99 -19.43
N ARG A 105 -15.16 6.48 -20.63
CA ARG A 105 -14.17 6.77 -21.67
C ARG A 105 -13.28 7.91 -21.15
N ARG A 106 -12.05 7.60 -20.75
CA ARG A 106 -11.04 8.67 -20.57
C ARG A 106 -10.56 9.13 -21.97
N PRO A 107 -10.31 10.44 -22.16
CA PRO A 107 -9.56 10.93 -23.31
C PRO A 107 -8.13 10.38 -23.33
#